data_AF-A0A2V9B037-F1
#
_entry.id   AF-A0A2V9B037-F1
#
_cell.length_a   1.000
_cell.length_b   1.000
_cell.length_c   1.000
_cell.angle_alpha   90.00
_cell.angle_beta   90.00
_cell.angle_gamma   90.00
#
_symmetry.space_group_name_H-M   'P 1'
#
loop_
_entity.id
_entity.type
_entity.pdbx_description
1 polymer ?
#
loop_
_entity_poly.entity_id
_entity_poly.type
_entity_poly.pdbx_seq_one_letter_code
_entity_poly.pdbx_strand_id
1 'polypeptide(L)'
;MNLFFCASEKELETALRQGRWPQAGDPDLRVHVEGCRRCQELVLAMQTLQRAKSNGERLAWLPSPGLLWWRAQLRRRKEAIQSVTEPLALAEKIGLLGLFAAFCVMVWQGSQSADFLSLFQGLSSSGLSQLEELWAAASGASAWMIVLGVTALGILAFFAGFAIFLLRDEG
;
A
#
# COMPACT_ATOMS: atom_id res chain seq x y z
N MET A 1 54.08 -1.88 -14.28
CA MET A 1 52.72 -1.44 -14.63
C MET A 1 51.73 -2.45 -14.07
N ASN A 2 51.06 -2.12 -12.95
CA ASN A 2 49.96 -2.90 -12.38
C ASN A 2 48.75 -1.96 -12.31
N LEU A 3 47.78 -2.14 -13.20
CA LEU A 3 46.64 -1.24 -13.40
C LEU A 3 45.56 -1.33 -12.30
N PHE A 4 45.69 -2.29 -11.37
CA PHE A 4 44.61 -2.62 -10.43
C PHE A 4 44.84 -2.13 -8.99
N PHE A 5 46.09 -1.95 -8.57
CA PHE A 5 46.42 -1.56 -7.20
C PHE A 5 47.41 -0.41 -7.21
N CYS A 6 46.91 0.77 -6.87
CA CYS A 6 47.74 1.93 -6.60
C CYS A 6 47.96 2.02 -5.08
N ALA A 7 49.21 1.88 -4.63
CA ALA A 7 49.54 1.91 -3.22
C ALA A 7 49.25 3.27 -2.57
N SER A 8 49.38 4.37 -3.32
CA SER A 8 49.13 5.74 -2.87
C SER A 8 47.66 6.18 -2.98
N GLU A 9 46.76 5.34 -3.52
CA GLU A 9 45.33 5.65 -3.66
C GLU A 9 44.68 5.92 -2.30
N LYS A 10 45.00 5.10 -1.30
CA LYS A 10 44.44 5.21 0.06
C LYS A 10 44.91 6.48 0.78
N GLU A 11 46.17 6.85 0.56
CA GLU A 11 46.75 8.07 1.12
C GLU A 11 46.16 9.32 0.47
N LEU A 12 46.00 9.30 -0.86
CA LEU A 12 45.33 10.34 -1.63
C LEU A 12 43.85 10.49 -1.22
N GLU A 13 43.12 9.39 -1.06
CA GLU A 13 41.73 9.42 -0.58
C GLU A 13 41.62 10.08 0.80
N THR A 14 42.56 9.76 1.69
CA THR A 14 42.62 10.31 3.05
C THR A 14 42.91 11.80 3.03
N ALA A 15 43.81 12.26 2.14
CA ALA A 15 44.11 13.68 1.94
C ALA A 15 42.93 14.45 1.31
N LEU A 16 42.22 13.84 0.36
CA LEU A 16 41.03 14.40 -0.29
C LEU A 16 39.85 14.54 0.66
N ARG A 17 39.58 13.53 1.50
CA ARG A 17 38.53 13.57 2.54
C ARG A 17 38.76 14.68 3.55
N GLN A 18 40.02 14.97 3.87
CA GLN A 18 40.40 16.00 4.84
C GLN A 18 40.49 17.40 4.22
N GLY A 19 40.22 17.55 2.91
CA GLY A 19 40.29 18.84 2.21
C GLY A 19 41.69 19.46 2.17
N ARG A 20 42.73 18.67 2.48
CA ARG A 20 44.13 19.12 2.57
C ARG A 20 44.85 19.11 1.23
N TRP A 21 44.22 18.53 0.21
CA TRP A 21 44.71 18.56 -1.16
C TRP A 21 44.34 19.88 -1.85
N PRO A 22 45.24 20.53 -2.61
CA PRO A 22 46.63 20.14 -2.91
C PRO A 22 47.65 20.64 -1.87
N GLN A 23 47.26 21.57 -1.00
CA GLN A 23 48.18 22.44 -0.25
C GLN A 23 49.05 21.74 0.81
N ALA A 24 48.61 20.62 1.38
CA ALA A 24 49.33 19.84 2.40
C ALA A 24 49.56 18.36 2.01
N GLY A 25 49.46 18.04 0.71
CA GLY A 25 49.87 16.73 0.18
C GLY A 25 51.37 16.69 -0.09
N ASP A 26 52.00 15.55 0.25
CA ASP A 26 53.41 15.27 -0.05
C ASP A 26 53.71 15.56 -1.54
N PRO A 27 54.82 16.27 -1.88
CA PRO A 27 55.23 16.49 -3.26
C PRO A 27 55.30 15.20 -4.10
N ASP A 28 55.67 14.07 -3.51
CA ASP A 28 55.74 12.78 -4.21
C ASP A 28 54.35 12.26 -4.62
N LEU A 29 53.31 12.57 -3.83
CA LEU A 29 51.93 12.24 -4.17
C LEU A 29 51.42 13.03 -5.37
N ARG A 30 51.88 14.26 -5.55
CA ARG A 30 51.49 15.11 -6.71
C ARG A 30 52.08 14.55 -8.01
N VAL A 31 53.37 14.20 -7.98
CA VAL A 31 54.04 13.56 -9.13
C VAL A 31 53.37 12.23 -9.47
N HIS A 32 52.94 11.46 -8.47
CA HIS A 32 52.20 10.22 -8.70
C HIS A 32 50.85 10.45 -9.39
N VAL A 33 50.07 11.45 -8.95
CA VAL A 33 48.75 11.76 -9.54
C VAL A 33 48.88 12.14 -11.02
N GLU A 34 49.95 12.83 -11.42
CA GLU A 34 50.23 13.18 -12.81
C GLU A 34 50.55 11.96 -13.68
N GLY A 35 51.18 10.93 -13.10
CA GLY A 35 51.50 9.68 -13.79
C GLY A 35 50.41 8.60 -13.73
N CYS A 36 49.42 8.73 -12.85
CA CYS A 36 48.43 7.70 -12.57
C CYS A 36 46.99 8.15 -12.88
N ARG A 37 46.43 7.61 -13.96
CA ARG A 37 45.07 7.93 -14.42
C ARG A 37 43.98 7.70 -13.37
N ARG A 38 44.08 6.64 -12.56
CA ARG A 38 43.08 6.32 -11.52
C ARG A 38 43.06 7.36 -10.41
N CYS A 39 44.24 7.79 -9.97
CA CYS A 39 44.38 8.87 -8.99
C CYS A 39 43.91 10.21 -9.55
N GLN A 40 44.17 10.48 -10.83
CA GLN A 40 43.69 11.67 -11.52
C GLN A 40 42.16 11.71 -11.62
N GLU A 41 41.52 10.61 -12.01
CA GLU A 41 40.07 10.48 -12.07
C GLU A 41 39.43 10.64 -10.68
N LEU A 42 40.03 10.06 -9.63
CA LEU A 42 39.58 10.22 -8.25
C LEU A 42 39.63 11.68 -7.79
N VAL A 43 40.74 12.38 -8.06
CA VAL A 43 40.90 13.81 -7.73
C VAL A 43 39.87 14.65 -8.49
N LEU A 44 39.66 14.38 -9.77
CA LEU A 44 38.70 15.11 -10.60
C LEU A 44 37.25 14.90 -10.12
N ALA A 45 36.87 13.66 -9.82
CA ALA A 45 35.55 13.34 -9.25
C ALA A 45 35.34 14.02 -7.89
N MET A 46 36.36 14.01 -7.01
CA MET A 46 36.22 14.61 -5.69
C MET A 46 36.19 16.14 -5.74
N GLN A 47 37.03 16.77 -6.58
CA GLN A 47 37.03 18.22 -6.76
C GLN A 47 35.71 18.72 -7.38
N THR A 48 35.15 17.98 -8.36
CA THR A 48 33.85 18.33 -8.94
C THR A 48 32.73 18.23 -7.91
N LEU A 49 32.72 17.19 -7.06
CA LEU A 49 31.77 17.08 -5.94
C LEU A 49 31.93 18.22 -4.91
N GLN A 50 33.16 18.53 -4.50
CA GLN A 50 33.44 19.61 -3.54
C GLN A 50 33.04 20.98 -4.11
N ARG A 51 33.26 21.20 -5.40
CA ARG A 51 32.82 22.41 -6.10
C ARG A 51 31.30 22.48 -6.21
N ALA A 52 30.63 21.38 -6.54
CA ALA A 52 29.17 21.30 -6.57
C ALA A 52 28.58 21.56 -5.17
N LYS A 53 29.21 21.02 -4.11
CA LYS A 53 28.83 21.28 -2.73
C LYS A 53 28.95 22.77 -2.37
N SER A 54 30.11 23.38 -2.60
CA SER A 54 30.33 24.80 -2.29
C SER A 54 29.51 25.77 -3.15
N ASN A 55 29.14 25.38 -4.37
CA ASN A 55 28.20 26.12 -5.20
C ASN A 55 26.75 25.94 -4.73
N GLY A 56 26.37 24.73 -4.31
CA GLY A 56 25.05 24.44 -3.74
C GLY A 56 24.81 25.17 -2.42
N GLU A 57 25.82 25.25 -1.56
CA GLU A 57 25.80 26.07 -0.33
C GLU A 57 25.61 27.57 -0.62
N ARG A 58 26.08 28.05 -1.78
CA ARG A 58 25.87 29.44 -2.22
C ARG A 58 24.50 29.69 -2.88
N LEU A 59 23.89 28.66 -3.46
CA LEU A 59 22.70 28.80 -4.32
C LEU A 59 21.37 28.52 -3.61
N ALA A 60 21.34 27.79 -2.48
CA ALA A 60 20.08 27.53 -1.81
C ALA A 60 20.25 27.19 -0.32
N TRP A 61 19.35 27.75 0.48
CA TRP A 61 18.92 27.15 1.75
C TRP A 61 18.24 25.81 1.43
N LEU A 62 19.02 24.75 1.21
CA LEU A 62 18.43 23.42 1.09
C LEU A 62 17.80 23.07 2.45
N PRO A 63 16.52 22.64 2.48
CA PRO A 63 15.93 22.11 3.70
C PRO A 63 16.79 20.95 4.21
N SER A 64 16.81 20.77 5.54
CA SER A 64 17.70 19.81 6.18
C SER A 64 17.68 18.45 5.47
N PRO A 65 18.83 17.76 5.32
CA PRO A 65 18.92 16.48 4.62
C PRO A 65 17.90 15.44 5.14
N GLY A 66 17.60 15.49 6.43
CA GLY A 66 16.59 14.65 7.08
C GLY A 66 15.17 14.89 6.56
N LEU A 67 14.81 16.14 6.23
CA LEU A 67 13.49 16.47 5.70
C LEU A 67 13.31 15.97 4.26
N LEU A 68 14.40 15.96 3.49
CA LEU A 68 14.45 15.43 2.13
C LEU A 68 14.31 13.90 2.13
N TRP A 69 15.04 13.22 3.03
CA TRP A 69 14.92 11.78 3.24
C TRP A 69 13.54 11.38 3.77
N TRP A 70 13.01 12.14 4.73
CA TRP A 70 11.67 11.93 5.27
C TRP A 70 10.60 12.03 4.19
N ARG A 71 10.67 13.06 3.32
CA ARG A 71 9.74 13.19 2.19
C ARG A 71 9.86 12.03 1.20
N ALA A 72 11.08 11.55 0.93
CA ALA A 72 11.29 10.38 0.08
C ALA A 72 10.69 9.10 0.71
N GLN A 73 10.88 8.92 2.01
CA GLN A 73 10.32 7.80 2.76
C GLN A 73 8.79 7.86 2.83
N LEU A 74 8.21 9.07 2.96
CA LEU A 74 6.77 9.28 2.94
C LEU A 74 6.15 8.89 1.59
N ARG A 75 6.82 9.17 0.47
CA ARG A 75 6.34 8.77 -0.86
C ARG A 75 6.25 7.25 -0.99
N ARG A 76 7.29 6.52 -0.57
CA ARG A 76 7.29 5.05 -0.55
C ARG A 76 6.21 4.47 0.36
N ARG A 77 5.99 5.09 1.52
CA ARG A 77 4.90 4.66 2.43
C ARG A 77 3.52 4.97 1.88
N LYS A 78 3.34 6.09 1.17
CA LYS A 78 2.05 6.44 0.55
C LYS A 78 1.64 5.45 -0.53
N GLU A 79 2.59 4.97 -1.34
CA GLU A 79 2.33 3.91 -2.34
C GLU A 79 1.83 2.62 -1.68
N ALA A 80 2.42 2.22 -0.54
CA ALA A 80 1.97 1.05 0.23
C ALA A 80 0.65 1.24 0.99
N ILE A 81 0.24 2.48 1.28
CA ILE A 81 -1.03 2.76 1.97
C ILE A 81 -2.18 2.87 0.97
N GLN A 82 -1.90 3.31 -0.27
CA GLN A 82 -2.92 3.36 -1.33
C GLN A 82 -3.45 1.96 -1.68
N SER A 83 -2.60 0.93 -1.69
CA SER A 83 -3.07 -0.46 -1.90
C SER A 83 -3.96 -0.96 -0.77
N VAL A 84 -3.76 -0.50 0.47
CA VAL A 84 -4.53 -0.96 1.65
C VAL A 84 -5.86 -0.19 1.81
N THR A 85 -6.00 0.99 1.21
CA THR A 85 -7.19 1.85 1.42
C THR A 85 -8.27 1.71 0.35
N GLU A 86 -7.96 1.19 -0.84
CA GLU A 86 -8.97 0.85 -1.85
C GLU A 86 -9.98 -0.23 -1.42
N PRO A 87 -9.60 -1.35 -0.76
CA PRO A 87 -10.56 -2.39 -0.40
C PRO A 87 -11.54 -1.95 0.69
N LEU A 88 -11.12 -1.05 1.59
CA LEU A 88 -11.97 -0.56 2.68
C LEU A 88 -13.12 0.32 2.17
N ALA A 89 -12.86 1.14 1.14
CA ALA A 89 -13.89 1.99 0.52
C ALA A 89 -14.91 1.18 -0.31
N LEU A 90 -14.52 0.00 -0.81
CA LEU A 90 -15.43 -0.91 -1.51
C LEU A 90 -16.33 -1.68 -0.54
N ALA A 91 -15.80 -2.09 0.62
CA ALA A 91 -16.57 -2.78 1.66
C ALA A 91 -17.74 -1.93 2.19
N GLU A 92 -17.51 -0.63 2.42
CA GLU A 92 -18.54 0.28 2.93
C GLU A 92 -19.70 0.46 1.93
N LYS A 93 -19.39 0.59 0.63
CA LYS A 93 -20.40 0.72 -0.42
C LYS A 93 -21.24 -0.54 -0.59
N ILE A 94 -20.63 -1.72 -0.47
CA ILE A 94 -21.35 -3.01 -0.56
C ILE A 94 -22.27 -3.20 0.64
N GLY A 95 -21.80 -2.87 1.85
CA GLY A 95 -22.63 -2.93 3.06
C GLY A 95 -23.87 -2.05 2.97
N LEU A 96 -23.71 -0.81 2.51
CA LEU A 96 -24.83 0.12 2.29
C LEU A 96 -25.82 -0.39 1.24
N LEU A 97 -25.33 -0.97 0.13
CA LEU A 97 -26.18 -1.50 -0.92
C LEU A 97 -27.01 -2.69 -0.41
N GLY A 98 -26.40 -3.59 0.38
CA GLY A 98 -27.11 -4.70 1.02
C GLY A 98 -28.17 -4.23 2.01
N LEU A 99 -27.85 -3.23 2.83
CA LEU A 99 -28.77 -2.65 3.81
C LEU A 99 -29.95 -1.95 3.11
N PHE A 100 -29.67 -1.24 2.01
CA PHE A 100 -30.70 -0.59 1.20
C PHE A 100 -31.61 -1.61 0.50
N ALA A 101 -31.05 -2.69 -0.05
CA ALA A 101 -31.84 -3.77 -0.64
C ALA A 101 -32.75 -4.45 0.39
N ALA A 102 -32.22 -4.75 1.58
CA ALA A 102 -33.00 -5.30 2.69
C ALA A 102 -34.11 -4.35 3.13
N PHE A 103 -33.83 -3.04 3.22
CA PHE A 103 -34.83 -2.03 3.56
C PHE A 103 -35.94 -1.92 2.50
N CYS A 104 -35.59 -1.91 1.21
CA CYS A 104 -36.56 -1.90 0.12
C CYS A 104 -37.47 -3.13 0.13
N VAL A 105 -36.90 -4.32 0.37
CA VAL A 105 -37.68 -5.55 0.55
C VAL A 105 -38.61 -5.44 1.75
N MET A 106 -38.12 -4.93 2.88
CA MET A 106 -38.91 -4.78 4.11
C MET A 106 -40.06 -3.78 3.96
N VAL A 107 -39.83 -2.65 3.27
CA VAL A 107 -40.87 -1.64 2.99
C VAL A 107 -41.90 -2.18 2.01
N TRP A 108 -41.46 -2.88 0.97
CA TRP A 108 -42.38 -3.49 0.00
C TRP A 108 -43.22 -4.59 0.67
N GLN A 109 -42.63 -5.41 1.52
CA GLN A 109 -43.34 -6.48 2.25
C GLN A 109 -44.28 -5.92 3.32
N GLY A 110 -43.86 -4.89 4.06
CA GLY A 110 -44.69 -4.19 5.05
C GLY A 110 -45.88 -3.44 4.42
N SER A 111 -45.77 -3.03 3.16
CA SER A 111 -46.90 -2.49 2.39
C SER A 111 -47.91 -3.55 1.96
N GLN A 112 -47.54 -4.84 2.00
CA GLN A 112 -48.34 -5.95 1.47
C GLN A 112 -48.84 -6.94 2.54
N SER A 113 -48.28 -7.00 3.76
CA SER A 113 -48.78 -7.94 4.77
C SER A 113 -48.56 -7.52 6.24
N ALA A 114 -49.65 -7.53 7.02
CA ALA A 114 -49.63 -7.55 8.49
C ALA A 114 -49.17 -8.92 9.05
N ASP A 115 -49.09 -9.95 8.19
CA ASP A 115 -48.74 -11.34 8.55
C ASP A 115 -47.22 -11.61 8.67
N PHE A 116 -46.35 -10.67 8.33
CA PHE A 116 -44.90 -10.92 8.39
C PHE A 116 -44.35 -11.01 9.82
N LEU A 117 -44.96 -10.28 10.76
CA LEU A 117 -44.54 -10.28 12.17
C LEU A 117 -44.77 -11.62 12.87
N SER A 118 -45.78 -12.40 12.46
CA SER A 118 -46.06 -13.72 13.04
C SER A 118 -45.03 -14.77 12.60
N LEU A 119 -44.52 -14.65 11.37
CA LEU A 119 -43.43 -15.49 10.84
C LEU A 119 -42.10 -15.23 11.56
N PHE A 120 -41.78 -13.96 11.86
CA PHE A 120 -40.54 -13.61 12.57
C PHE A 120 -40.56 -14.06 14.04
N GLN A 121 -41.72 -14.03 14.70
CA GLN A 121 -41.90 -14.60 16.03
C GLN A 121 -41.70 -16.13 16.04
N GLY A 122 -42.08 -16.83 14.96
CA GLY A 122 -41.87 -18.27 14.80
C GLY A 122 -40.40 -18.65 14.56
N LEU A 123 -39.63 -17.81 13.85
CA LEU A 123 -38.21 -18.08 13.57
C LEU A 123 -37.30 -17.86 14.78
N SER A 124 -37.64 -16.94 15.69
CA SER A 124 -36.82 -16.62 16.86
C SER A 124 -36.75 -17.76 17.89
N SER A 125 -37.61 -18.78 17.78
CA SER A 125 -37.79 -19.81 18.81
C SER A 125 -37.24 -21.19 18.44
N SER A 126 -36.70 -21.41 17.24
CA SER A 126 -36.44 -22.77 16.75
C SER A 126 -35.02 -22.97 16.19
N GLY A 127 -34.29 -23.93 16.77
CA GLY A 127 -32.98 -24.42 16.31
C GLY A 127 -33.08 -25.83 15.72
N LEU A 128 -32.29 -26.11 14.67
CA LEU A 128 -31.98 -27.37 13.96
C LEU A 128 -33.07 -28.43 13.64
N SER A 129 -34.28 -28.39 14.20
CA SER A 129 -35.42 -29.24 13.81
C SER A 129 -36.22 -28.69 12.60
N GLN A 130 -35.74 -27.61 11.98
CA GLN A 130 -36.50 -26.73 11.07
C GLN A 130 -36.61 -27.18 9.59
N LEU A 131 -35.94 -28.25 9.15
CA LEU A 131 -35.95 -28.57 7.71
C LEU A 131 -37.34 -28.99 7.18
N GLU A 132 -38.15 -29.69 7.98
CA GLU A 132 -39.50 -30.09 7.57
C GLU A 132 -40.51 -28.94 7.66
N GLU A 133 -40.42 -28.08 8.68
CA GLU A 133 -41.31 -26.92 8.83
C GLU A 133 -41.04 -25.84 7.76
N LEU A 134 -39.78 -25.67 7.35
CA LEU A 134 -39.43 -24.79 6.23
C LEU A 134 -40.05 -25.26 4.91
N TRP A 135 -40.11 -26.58 4.68
CA TRP A 135 -40.72 -27.16 3.48
C TRP A 135 -42.25 -26.97 3.46
N ALA A 136 -42.90 -27.16 4.62
CA ALA A 136 -44.32 -26.90 4.78
C ALA A 136 -44.66 -25.40 4.59
N ALA A 137 -43.89 -24.49 5.20
CA ALA A 137 -44.05 -23.06 5.03
C ALA A 137 -43.80 -22.59 3.58
N ALA A 138 -42.81 -23.17 2.90
CA ALA A 138 -42.55 -22.89 1.48
C ALA A 138 -43.70 -23.34 0.58
N SER A 139 -44.37 -24.46 0.89
CA SER A 139 -45.51 -24.96 0.11
C SER A 139 -46.80 -24.14 0.28
N GLY A 140 -46.97 -23.45 1.40
CA GLY A 140 -48.09 -22.52 1.65
C GLY A 140 -47.80 -21.07 1.25
N ALA A 141 -46.55 -20.73 0.97
CA ALA A 141 -46.14 -19.39 0.57
C ALA A 141 -46.53 -19.12 -0.89
N SER A 142 -46.92 -17.87 -1.19
CA SER A 142 -47.15 -17.47 -2.58
C SER A 142 -45.85 -17.66 -3.39
N ALA A 143 -45.97 -18.12 -4.65
CA ALA A 143 -44.80 -18.39 -5.50
C ALA A 143 -43.82 -17.20 -5.56
N TRP A 144 -44.34 -15.97 -5.43
CA TRP A 144 -43.56 -14.74 -5.37
C TRP A 144 -42.68 -14.63 -4.10
N MET A 145 -43.14 -15.08 -2.94
CA MET A 145 -42.34 -15.07 -1.71
C MET A 145 -41.17 -16.05 -1.77
N ILE A 146 -41.36 -17.22 -2.40
CA ILE A 146 -40.28 -18.20 -2.61
C ILE A 146 -39.21 -17.63 -3.53
N VAL A 147 -39.62 -17.03 -4.66
CA VAL A 147 -38.69 -16.39 -5.61
C VAL A 147 -37.88 -15.31 -4.90
N LEU A 148 -38.53 -14.43 -4.12
CA LEU A 148 -37.86 -13.36 -3.40
C LEU A 148 -36.86 -13.89 -2.35
N GLY A 149 -37.24 -14.90 -1.56
CA GLY A 149 -36.37 -15.52 -0.57
C GLY A 149 -35.13 -16.15 -1.19
N VAL A 150 -35.28 -16.88 -2.30
CA VAL A 150 -34.17 -17.49 -3.03
C VAL A 150 -33.25 -16.44 -3.64
N THR A 151 -33.81 -15.36 -4.23
CA THR A 151 -32.98 -14.26 -4.72
C THR A 151 -32.23 -13.54 -3.62
N ALA A 152 -32.85 -13.29 -2.47
CA ALA A 152 -32.21 -12.64 -1.33
C ALA A 152 -31.04 -13.51 -0.80
N LEU A 153 -31.26 -14.81 -0.65
CA LEU A 153 -30.22 -15.76 -0.22
C LEU A 153 -29.07 -15.84 -1.24
N GLY A 154 -29.39 -15.88 -2.54
CA GLY A 154 -28.41 -15.92 -3.62
C GLY A 154 -27.55 -14.65 -3.67
N ILE A 155 -28.16 -13.48 -3.48
CA ILE A 155 -27.45 -12.20 -3.37
C ILE A 155 -26.51 -12.21 -2.16
N LEU A 156 -26.99 -12.67 -1.00
CA LEU A 156 -26.19 -12.78 0.22
C LEU A 156 -24.98 -13.72 0.04
N ALA A 157 -25.19 -14.89 -0.57
CA ALA A 157 -24.14 -15.86 -0.85
C ALA A 157 -23.12 -15.32 -1.87
N PHE A 158 -23.57 -14.58 -2.89
CA PHE A 158 -22.68 -13.95 -3.87
C PHE A 158 -21.80 -12.89 -3.23
N PHE A 159 -22.37 -12.02 -2.38
CA PHE A 159 -21.60 -11.00 -1.68
C PHE A 159 -20.63 -11.61 -0.66
N ALA A 160 -21.04 -12.66 0.07
CA ALA A 160 -20.16 -13.38 0.98
C ALA A 160 -18.99 -14.04 0.25
N GLY A 161 -19.25 -14.69 -0.90
CA GLY A 161 -18.22 -15.30 -1.73
C GLY A 161 -17.25 -14.27 -2.31
N PHE A 162 -17.77 -13.13 -2.78
CA PHE A 162 -16.95 -12.04 -3.32
C PHE A 162 -16.05 -11.39 -2.25
N ALA A 163 -16.56 -11.20 -1.04
CA ALA A 163 -15.76 -10.72 0.09
C ALA A 163 -14.62 -11.69 0.45
N ILE A 164 -14.91 -13.01 0.45
CA ILE A 164 -13.89 -14.04 0.70
C ILE A 164 -12.84 -14.08 -0.42
N PHE A 165 -13.24 -13.91 -1.68
CA PHE A 165 -12.32 -13.85 -2.81
C PHE A 165 -11.34 -12.68 -2.68
N LEU A 166 -11.84 -11.48 -2.37
CA LEU A 166 -10.99 -10.30 -2.17
C LEU A 166 -10.01 -10.48 -1.00
N LEU A 167 -10.45 -11.09 0.10
CA LEU A 167 -9.57 -11.40 1.24
C LEU A 167 -8.49 -12.43 0.92
N ARG A 168 -8.72 -13.29 -0.07
CA ARG A 168 -7.80 -14.37 -0.46
C ARG A 168 -6.77 -13.94 -1.50
N ASP A 169 -7.06 -12.94 -2.31
CA ASP A 169 -6.13 -12.39 -3.31
C ASP A 169 -4.99 -11.57 -2.66
N GLU A 170 -5.16 -11.17 -1.40
CA GLU A 170 -4.19 -10.37 -0.63
C GLU A 170 -3.11 -11.20 0.10
N GLY A 171 -3.12 -12.54 0.01
CA GLY A 171 -2.22 -13.45 0.75
C GLY A 171 -1.28 -14.26 -0.13
#